data_AF-A0A923YA37-F1
#
_entry.id   AF-A0A923YA37-F1
#
_cell.length_a   1.000
_cell.length_b   1.000
_cell.length_c   1.000
_cell.angle_alpha   90.00
_cell.angle_beta   90.00
_cell.angle_gamma   90.00
#
_symmetry.space_group_name_H-M   'P 1'
#
loop_
_entity.id
_entity.type
_entity.pdbx_description
1 polymer ?
#
loop_
_entity_poly.entity_id
_entity_poly.type
_entity_poly.pdbx_seq_one_letter_code
_entity_poly.pdbx_strand_id
1 'polypeptide(L)'
;MPKIHAALAALTPLAAAALLAACATQPAGQEARTATIQRTANGVAHISAPDAETLAYGMAYAYAQDNVCMTADQLVTVRGERSRHFGGATAGLLARRMLPNEQIDLFIAAHMDDAALGRAWAGASAESQALARGAVGGYNRYLADRAGKLPAACNGQPWVRPMTLAEFRRQSELTAVQAATAALADAVLGAKPPAPTAAVAPPLDLADAAQAMREAGLLDSPLGSNAWAFGKDSTANGSGLLLGSPHFPWAGVNRFWQIHLTIPGNLDVMGVGIGSFPGVAIGFNKDVAWSHTVSTGKRFTLHELTLVAGDPTSYVVDGQPIKMTQRSVSVQLRAADGTLSTKAQTVWSTRWGPVVVIPRASLNWTDKTAYALKDANLGNVRATDTALGFGRARSVHELRDAMKNIGTPWVNTLAVDRQGNALYADVSVVPDVDAEQLKRCAPGKPAAALLAGAGLVVLDGSKRACDWRRDPASAVPGLIPFGRMPMAVRTDWVQNSNDSFFHSNPAQRFGDISPMVGDARVERPRTRAGLTEIP
;
A
#
# COMPACT_ATOMS: atom_id res chain seq x y z
N MET A 1 41.49 -60.27 26.09
CA MET A 1 40.09 -59.88 25.84
C MET A 1 40.02 -58.36 25.78
N PRO A 2 39.69 -57.76 24.63
CA PRO A 2 39.98 -56.35 24.36
C PRO A 2 38.86 -55.41 24.82
N LYS A 3 39.25 -54.21 25.24
CA LYS A 3 38.37 -53.08 25.57
C LYS A 3 37.96 -52.36 24.28
N ILE A 4 36.67 -52.32 23.98
CA ILE A 4 36.11 -51.55 22.86
C ILE A 4 35.90 -50.11 23.34
N HIS A 5 36.63 -49.16 22.73
CA HIS A 5 36.36 -47.73 22.84
C HIS A 5 35.38 -47.34 21.73
N ALA A 6 34.20 -46.82 22.10
CA ALA A 6 33.28 -46.20 21.17
C ALA A 6 33.65 -44.71 21.01
N ALA A 7 34.11 -44.34 19.82
CA ALA A 7 34.31 -42.94 19.45
C ALA A 7 32.98 -42.36 18.94
N LEU A 8 32.42 -41.38 19.66
CA LEU A 8 31.38 -40.50 19.11
C LEU A 8 32.03 -39.49 18.17
N ALA A 9 31.75 -39.60 16.88
CA ALA A 9 32.07 -38.57 15.90
C ALA A 9 31.02 -37.46 15.95
N ALA A 10 31.44 -36.24 16.28
CA ALA A 10 30.62 -35.04 16.19
C ALA A 10 30.41 -34.66 14.72
N LEU A 11 29.16 -34.67 14.26
CA LEU A 11 28.75 -34.14 12.95
C LEU A 11 28.58 -32.62 13.05
N THR A 12 29.55 -31.87 12.52
CA THR A 12 29.39 -30.44 12.22
C THR A 12 28.55 -30.26 10.95
N PRO A 13 27.52 -29.40 10.93
CA PRO A 13 26.78 -29.09 9.71
C PRO A 13 27.63 -28.18 8.81
N LEU A 14 27.94 -28.63 7.58
CA LEU A 14 28.49 -27.79 6.54
C LEU A 14 27.43 -26.77 6.09
N ALA A 15 27.68 -25.48 6.33
CA ALA A 15 26.95 -24.40 5.68
C ALA A 15 27.40 -24.31 4.22
N ALA A 16 26.49 -24.59 3.28
CA ALA A 16 26.75 -24.41 1.86
C ALA A 16 26.62 -22.92 1.48
N ALA A 17 27.76 -22.22 1.38
CA ALA A 17 27.82 -20.90 0.79
C ALA A 17 27.92 -21.05 -0.74
N ALA A 18 26.86 -20.68 -1.47
CA ALA A 18 26.90 -20.61 -2.93
C ALA A 18 27.51 -19.27 -3.35
N LEU A 19 28.78 -19.27 -3.73
CA LEU A 19 29.45 -18.14 -4.40
C LEU A 19 29.25 -18.30 -5.92
N LEU A 20 28.43 -17.44 -6.53
CA LEU A 20 28.28 -17.35 -7.98
C LEU A 20 28.86 -16.01 -8.45
N ALA A 21 30.08 -16.04 -9.00
CA ALA A 21 30.68 -14.93 -9.73
C ALA A 21 30.45 -15.15 -11.24
N ALA A 22 29.83 -14.20 -11.93
CA ALA A 22 29.69 -14.22 -13.39
C ALA A 22 30.24 -12.92 -13.96
N CYS A 23 31.28 -13.04 -14.79
CA CYS A 23 31.87 -11.92 -15.51
C CYS A 23 30.96 -11.50 -16.66
N ALA A 24 30.35 -10.32 -16.56
CA ALA A 24 29.93 -9.54 -17.71
C ALA A 24 31.04 -8.52 -17.99
N THR A 25 31.45 -8.34 -19.24
CA THR A 25 32.40 -7.31 -19.66
C THR A 25 31.78 -5.92 -19.40
N GLN A 26 32.09 -5.36 -18.23
CA GLN A 26 31.78 -3.98 -17.87
C GLN A 26 32.92 -3.04 -18.33
N PRO A 27 32.64 -1.74 -18.55
CA PRO A 27 33.68 -0.75 -18.79
C PRO A 27 34.70 -0.78 -17.66
N ALA A 28 35.99 -0.76 -18.02
CA ALA A 28 37.09 -0.82 -17.05
C ALA A 28 36.96 0.29 -15.99
N GLY A 29 36.82 -0.10 -14.71
CA GLY A 29 36.90 0.81 -13.57
C GLY A 29 35.83 0.66 -12.48
N GLN A 30 34.81 -0.19 -12.63
CA GLN A 30 33.90 -0.54 -11.53
C GLN A 30 34.27 -1.92 -10.96
N GLU A 31 34.65 -1.98 -9.68
CA GLU A 31 34.72 -3.26 -8.97
C GLU A 31 33.39 -4.01 -9.10
N ALA A 32 33.46 -5.33 -9.32
CA ALA A 32 32.27 -6.16 -9.45
C ALA A 32 31.47 -6.12 -8.12
N ARG A 33 30.33 -5.44 -8.13
CA ARG A 33 29.41 -5.39 -6.99
C ARG A 33 28.72 -6.74 -6.83
N THR A 34 28.80 -7.31 -5.63
CA THR A 34 28.25 -8.65 -5.33
C THR A 34 27.26 -8.56 -4.18
N ALA A 35 26.12 -9.24 -4.32
CA ALA A 35 25.22 -9.53 -3.21
C ALA A 35 25.41 -10.99 -2.77
N THR A 36 25.57 -11.22 -1.47
CA THR A 36 25.63 -12.56 -0.88
C THR A 36 24.26 -12.93 -0.34
N ILE A 37 23.73 -14.09 -0.74
CA ILE A 37 22.46 -14.63 -0.24
C ILE A 37 22.78 -15.90 0.57
N GLN A 38 22.62 -15.84 1.89
CA GLN A 38 22.71 -16.99 2.77
C GLN A 38 21.31 -17.39 3.23
N ARG A 39 20.98 -18.68 3.17
CA ARG A 39 19.71 -19.19 3.71
C ARG A 39 19.94 -19.96 5.00
N THR A 40 19.08 -19.73 5.98
CA THR A 40 19.09 -20.42 7.28
C THR A 40 17.87 -21.34 7.42
N ALA A 41 17.59 -21.83 8.63
CA ALA A 41 16.42 -22.67 8.91
C ALA A 41 15.13 -22.03 8.37
N ASN A 42 14.21 -22.86 7.89
CA ASN A 42 12.98 -22.43 7.19
C ASN A 42 13.21 -21.66 5.88
N GLY A 43 14.45 -21.62 5.38
CA GLY A 43 14.80 -21.00 4.10
C GLY A 43 14.89 -19.48 4.15
N VAL A 44 14.91 -18.85 5.33
CA VAL A 44 14.98 -17.38 5.47
C VAL A 44 16.24 -16.86 4.79
N ALA A 45 16.09 -15.85 3.92
CA ALA A 45 17.18 -15.26 3.17
C ALA A 45 17.83 -14.12 3.97
N HIS A 46 19.14 -14.22 4.16
CA HIS A 46 20.04 -13.21 4.71
C HIS A 46 20.88 -12.66 3.56
N ILE A 47 20.66 -11.39 3.22
CA ILE A 47 21.25 -10.75 2.04
C ILE A 47 22.20 -9.66 2.50
N SER A 48 23.47 -9.78 2.15
CA SER A 48 24.49 -8.75 2.40
C SER A 48 25.01 -8.17 1.09
N ALA A 49 25.18 -6.84 1.03
CA ALA A 49 25.63 -6.14 -0.15
C ALA A 49 26.36 -4.82 0.19
N PRO A 50 27.20 -4.26 -0.70
CA PRO A 50 27.95 -3.03 -0.44
C PRO A 50 27.09 -1.76 -0.49
N ASP A 51 25.95 -1.79 -1.17
CA ASP A 51 25.08 -0.63 -1.39
C ASP A 51 23.61 -1.05 -1.58
N ALA A 52 22.70 -0.08 -1.55
CA ALA A 52 21.26 -0.30 -1.66
C ALA A 52 20.83 -0.93 -2.99
N GLU A 53 21.44 -0.54 -4.12
CA GLU A 53 21.09 -1.11 -5.43
C GLU A 53 21.44 -2.60 -5.49
N THR A 54 22.64 -2.94 -5.03
CA THR A 54 23.12 -4.32 -4.96
C THR A 54 22.34 -5.14 -3.92
N LEU A 55 21.93 -4.53 -2.81
CA LEU A 55 21.09 -5.16 -1.80
C LEU A 55 19.72 -5.53 -2.36
N ALA A 56 19.01 -4.58 -2.99
CA ALA A 56 17.71 -4.85 -3.61
C ALA A 56 17.80 -5.85 -4.77
N TYR A 57 18.93 -5.86 -5.49
CA TYR A 57 19.23 -6.88 -6.48
C TYR A 57 19.27 -8.28 -5.86
N GLY A 58 20.05 -8.48 -4.79
CA GLY A 58 20.11 -9.75 -4.06
C GLY A 58 18.74 -10.14 -3.48
N MET A 59 18.00 -9.18 -2.93
CA MET A 59 16.67 -9.38 -2.39
C MET A 59 15.67 -9.84 -3.45
N ALA A 60 15.58 -9.15 -4.59
CA ALA A 60 14.65 -9.53 -5.65
C ALA A 60 15.02 -10.88 -6.29
N TYR A 61 16.31 -11.20 -6.40
CA TYR A 61 16.76 -12.51 -6.84
C TYR A 61 16.31 -13.62 -5.88
N ALA A 62 16.56 -13.44 -4.57
CA ALA A 62 16.13 -14.38 -3.53
C ALA A 62 14.60 -14.51 -3.44
N TYR A 63 13.88 -13.40 -3.57
CA TYR A 63 12.42 -13.41 -3.60
C TYR A 63 11.89 -14.18 -4.81
N ALA A 64 12.50 -14.00 -5.99
CA ALA A 64 12.11 -14.71 -7.20
C ALA A 64 12.39 -16.22 -7.10
N GLN A 65 13.45 -16.65 -6.41
CA GLN A 65 13.67 -18.07 -6.11
C GLN A 65 12.44 -18.73 -5.47
N ASP A 66 11.76 -17.99 -4.59
CA ASP A 66 10.63 -18.50 -3.82
C ASP A 66 9.27 -18.16 -4.46
N ASN A 67 9.18 -17.09 -5.25
CA ASN A 67 7.93 -16.43 -5.63
C ASN A 67 7.87 -15.96 -7.11
N VAL A 68 8.69 -16.50 -8.01
CA VAL A 68 8.78 -16.03 -9.41
C VAL A 68 7.43 -16.03 -10.14
N CYS A 69 6.62 -17.09 -10.02
CA CYS A 69 5.34 -17.17 -10.73
C CYS A 69 4.34 -16.12 -10.21
N MET A 70 4.36 -15.86 -8.90
CA MET A 70 3.51 -14.83 -8.28
C MET A 70 3.93 -13.42 -8.71
N THR A 71 5.23 -13.15 -8.78
CA THR A 71 5.75 -11.87 -9.29
C THR A 71 5.39 -11.68 -10.76
N ALA A 72 5.53 -12.73 -11.57
CA ALA A 72 5.18 -12.70 -12.99
C ALA A 72 3.67 -12.48 -13.20
N ASP A 73 2.79 -13.16 -12.46
CA ASP A 73 1.34 -12.92 -12.51
C ASP A 73 0.98 -11.46 -12.15
N GLN A 74 1.61 -10.90 -11.11
CA GLN A 74 1.40 -9.50 -10.74
C GLN A 74 1.90 -8.52 -11.80
N LEU A 75 2.97 -8.85 -12.52
CA LEU A 75 3.41 -8.08 -13.67
C LEU A 75 2.35 -8.08 -14.78
N VAL A 76 1.63 -9.19 -14.99
CA VAL A 76 0.48 -9.21 -15.91
C VAL A 76 -0.61 -8.24 -15.45
N THR A 77 -0.91 -8.19 -14.15
CA THR A 77 -1.86 -7.22 -13.58
C THR A 77 -1.46 -5.79 -13.92
N VAL A 78 -0.25 -5.36 -13.58
CA VAL A 78 0.15 -3.95 -13.79
C VAL A 78 0.44 -3.57 -15.24
N ARG A 79 0.57 -4.56 -16.13
CA ARG A 79 0.56 -4.35 -17.58
C ARG A 79 -0.84 -4.12 -18.14
N GLY A 80 -1.89 -4.50 -17.42
CA GLY A 80 -3.26 -4.53 -17.94
C GLY A 80 -3.42 -5.61 -19.01
N GLU A 81 -2.79 -6.77 -18.80
CA GLU A 81 -2.73 -7.87 -19.77
C GLU A 81 -3.37 -9.17 -19.26
N ARG A 82 -4.14 -9.15 -18.18
CA ARG A 82 -4.70 -10.37 -17.60
C ARG A 82 -5.68 -11.04 -18.56
N SER A 83 -6.53 -10.26 -19.23
CA SER A 83 -7.58 -10.74 -20.12
C SER A 83 -7.04 -11.43 -21.36
N ARG A 84 -5.93 -10.93 -21.93
CA ARG A 84 -5.27 -11.57 -23.08
C ARG A 84 -4.58 -12.88 -22.74
N HIS A 85 -4.18 -13.07 -21.48
CA HIS A 85 -3.45 -14.27 -21.05
C HIS A 85 -4.35 -15.31 -20.38
N PHE A 86 -5.27 -14.86 -19.53
CA PHE A 86 -6.07 -15.67 -18.62
C PHE A 86 -7.58 -15.62 -18.91
N GLY A 87 -8.01 -14.86 -19.92
CA GLY A 87 -9.42 -14.67 -20.27
C GLY A 87 -10.09 -13.56 -19.45
N GLY A 88 -10.98 -12.79 -20.08
CA GLY A 88 -11.58 -11.57 -19.47
C GLY A 88 -12.52 -11.84 -18.29
N ALA A 89 -13.28 -12.93 -18.34
CA ALA A 89 -14.24 -13.29 -17.28
C ALA A 89 -13.59 -13.94 -16.05
N THR A 90 -12.37 -14.47 -16.19
CA THR A 90 -11.64 -15.10 -15.09
C THR A 90 -11.33 -14.05 -14.01
N ALA A 91 -11.54 -14.40 -12.75
CA ALA A 91 -11.23 -13.50 -11.64
C ALA A 91 -9.72 -13.43 -11.39
N GLY A 92 -9.19 -12.21 -11.28
CA GLY A 92 -7.82 -11.93 -10.86
C GLY A 92 -7.79 -11.04 -9.62
N LEU A 93 -6.62 -10.93 -9.00
CA LEU A 93 -6.43 -10.03 -7.85
C LEU A 93 -6.08 -8.62 -8.34
N LEU A 94 -6.91 -7.64 -8.00
CA LEU A 94 -6.58 -6.21 -8.07
C LEU A 94 -6.49 -5.67 -6.65
N ALA A 95 -5.28 -5.28 -6.24
CA ALA A 95 -5.01 -4.83 -4.89
C ALA A 95 -5.47 -5.86 -3.83
N ARG A 96 -6.68 -5.70 -3.27
CA ARG A 96 -7.25 -6.56 -2.22
C ARG A 96 -8.55 -7.26 -2.64
N ARG A 97 -9.04 -7.02 -3.86
CA ARG A 97 -10.32 -7.54 -4.38
C ARG A 97 -10.09 -8.50 -5.54
N MET A 98 -10.91 -9.54 -5.61
CA MET A 98 -11.01 -10.39 -6.79
C MET A 98 -12.00 -9.77 -7.76
N LEU A 99 -11.56 -9.43 -8.98
CA LEU A 99 -12.38 -8.82 -10.02
C LEU A 99 -12.18 -9.56 -11.35
N PRO A 100 -13.15 -9.53 -12.28
CA PRO A 100 -12.92 -10.03 -13.63
C PRO A 100 -11.70 -9.35 -14.26
N ASN A 101 -10.84 -10.12 -14.92
CA ASN A 101 -9.62 -9.63 -15.55
C ASN A 101 -9.87 -8.46 -16.53
N GLU A 102 -11.00 -8.44 -17.23
CA GLU A 102 -11.38 -7.31 -18.10
C GLU A 102 -11.48 -6.00 -17.33
N GLN A 103 -12.11 -6.03 -16.15
CA GLN A 103 -12.23 -4.85 -15.29
C GLN A 103 -10.86 -4.44 -14.74
N ILE A 104 -10.02 -5.40 -14.35
CA ILE A 104 -8.67 -5.13 -13.87
C ILE A 104 -7.86 -4.41 -14.96
N ASP A 105 -7.84 -4.94 -16.17
CA ASP A 105 -7.06 -4.38 -17.27
C ASP A 105 -7.55 -2.99 -17.68
N LEU A 106 -8.88 -2.80 -17.77
CA LEU A 106 -9.48 -1.49 -18.07
C LEU A 106 -9.16 -0.47 -16.98
N PHE A 107 -9.20 -0.87 -15.71
CA PHE A 107 -8.80 -0.01 -14.60
C PHE A 107 -7.33 0.37 -14.68
N ILE A 108 -6.44 -0.59 -14.95
CA ILE A 108 -5.00 -0.34 -15.07
C ILE A 108 -4.72 0.62 -16.24
N ALA A 109 -5.38 0.44 -17.38
CA ALA A 109 -5.27 1.36 -18.51
C ALA A 109 -5.83 2.77 -18.20
N ALA A 110 -6.84 2.86 -17.34
CA ALA A 110 -7.45 4.11 -16.90
C ALA A 110 -6.64 4.84 -15.80
N HIS A 111 -5.97 4.10 -14.92
CA HIS A 111 -5.32 4.65 -13.73
C HIS A 111 -3.83 4.92 -13.94
N MET A 112 -3.12 4.04 -14.65
CA MET A 112 -1.66 4.15 -14.78
C MET A 112 -1.26 5.24 -15.79
N ASP A 113 -0.52 6.24 -15.32
CA ASP A 113 0.16 7.27 -16.12
C ASP A 113 1.67 7.18 -15.86
N ASP A 114 2.39 6.48 -16.76
CA ASP A 114 3.83 6.27 -16.61
C ASP A 114 4.64 7.57 -16.60
N ALA A 115 4.14 8.62 -17.25
CA ALA A 115 4.82 9.92 -17.26
C ALA A 115 4.66 10.62 -15.91
N ALA A 116 3.46 10.58 -15.32
CA ALA A 116 3.23 11.08 -13.96
C ALA A 116 4.01 10.28 -12.91
N LEU A 117 3.99 8.95 -13.00
CA LEU A 117 4.79 8.09 -12.12
C LEU A 117 6.29 8.33 -12.31
N GLY A 118 6.76 8.54 -13.54
CA GLY A 118 8.14 8.92 -13.83
C GLY A 118 8.55 10.22 -13.15
N ARG A 119 7.71 11.27 -13.21
CA ARG A 119 7.94 12.54 -12.51
C ARG A 119 7.94 12.39 -10.99
N ALA A 120 7.00 11.61 -10.43
CA ALA A 120 6.95 11.35 -8.98
C ALA A 120 8.23 10.65 -8.50
N TRP A 121 8.66 9.61 -9.21
CA TRP A 121 9.88 8.86 -8.89
C TRP A 121 11.18 9.65 -9.12
N ALA A 122 11.19 10.63 -10.03
CA ALA A 122 12.32 11.54 -10.17
C ALA A 122 12.55 12.40 -8.92
N GLY A 123 11.50 12.65 -8.13
CA GLY A 123 11.59 13.31 -6.83
C GLY A 123 11.89 12.38 -5.64
N ALA A 124 11.96 11.06 -5.85
CA ALA A 124 12.35 10.11 -4.81
C ALA A 124 13.85 10.23 -4.49
N SER A 125 14.26 9.84 -3.28
CA SER A 125 15.67 9.84 -2.90
C SER A 125 16.53 9.00 -3.85
N ALA A 126 17.81 9.33 -3.97
CA ALA A 126 18.76 8.55 -4.78
C ALA A 126 18.79 7.07 -4.35
N GLU A 127 18.62 6.81 -3.05
CA GLU A 127 18.60 5.46 -2.50
C GLU A 127 17.31 4.71 -2.85
N SER A 128 16.14 5.35 -2.78
CA SER A 128 14.89 4.76 -3.25
C SER A 128 14.94 4.43 -4.74
N GLN A 129 15.57 5.29 -5.56
CA GLN A 129 15.78 5.02 -6.98
C GLN A 129 16.77 3.85 -7.21
N ALA A 130 17.82 3.75 -6.40
CA ALA A 130 18.77 2.63 -6.41
C ALA A 130 18.10 1.30 -6.06
N LEU A 131 17.27 1.26 -5.01
CA LEU A 131 16.50 0.08 -4.64
C LEU A 131 15.56 -0.37 -5.76
N ALA A 132 14.89 0.57 -6.44
CA ALA A 132 14.03 0.25 -7.58
C ALA A 132 14.81 -0.38 -8.76
N ARG A 133 15.98 0.17 -9.11
CA ARG A 133 16.86 -0.42 -10.13
C ARG A 133 17.35 -1.81 -9.74
N GLY A 134 17.78 -1.96 -8.49
CA GLY A 134 18.22 -3.24 -7.92
C GLY A 134 17.11 -4.29 -8.01
N ALA A 135 15.91 -3.96 -7.56
CA ALA A 135 14.77 -4.88 -7.56
C ALA A 135 14.43 -5.39 -8.98
N VAL A 136 14.41 -4.48 -9.96
CA VAL A 136 14.22 -4.84 -11.38
C VAL A 136 15.35 -5.75 -11.87
N GLY A 137 16.60 -5.38 -11.60
CA GLY A 137 17.78 -6.13 -12.03
C GLY A 137 17.82 -7.55 -11.44
N GLY A 138 17.50 -7.71 -10.15
CA GLY A 138 17.55 -8.99 -9.45
C GLY A 138 16.50 -9.98 -9.93
N TYR A 139 15.26 -9.51 -10.12
CA TYR A 139 14.20 -10.33 -10.72
C TYR A 139 14.56 -10.77 -12.14
N ASN A 140 15.03 -9.84 -12.97
CA ASN A 140 15.40 -10.12 -14.36
C ASN A 140 16.58 -11.09 -14.46
N ARG A 141 17.56 -10.98 -13.55
CA ARG A 141 18.65 -11.94 -13.45
C ARG A 141 18.13 -13.33 -13.14
N TYR A 142 17.23 -13.48 -12.17
CA TYR A 142 16.68 -14.79 -11.83
C TYR A 142 15.95 -15.45 -13.02
N LEU A 143 15.16 -14.67 -13.76
CA LEU A 143 14.52 -15.17 -14.99
C LEU A 143 15.53 -15.67 -16.02
N ALA A 144 16.63 -14.94 -16.23
CA ALA A 144 17.68 -15.33 -17.16
C ALA A 144 18.40 -16.61 -16.70
N ASP A 145 18.81 -16.68 -15.43
CA ASP A 145 19.52 -17.84 -14.85
C ASP A 145 18.66 -19.12 -14.87
N ARG A 146 17.34 -18.96 -14.80
CA ARG A 146 16.37 -20.07 -14.69
C ARG A 146 15.51 -20.25 -15.93
N ALA A 147 15.93 -19.70 -17.07
CA ALA A 147 15.24 -19.87 -18.34
C ALA A 147 15.00 -21.36 -18.64
N GLY A 148 13.75 -21.71 -18.95
CA GLY A 148 13.31 -23.10 -19.18
C GLY A 148 13.26 -24.00 -17.93
N LYS A 149 13.63 -23.49 -16.75
CA LYS A 149 13.74 -24.21 -15.47
C LYS A 149 12.95 -23.53 -14.34
N LEU A 150 11.92 -22.74 -14.68
CA LEU A 150 11.00 -22.13 -13.72
C LEU A 150 9.98 -23.18 -13.22
N PRO A 151 9.22 -22.90 -12.14
CA PRO A 151 8.14 -23.77 -11.71
C PRO A 151 7.10 -23.99 -12.82
N ALA A 152 6.51 -25.19 -12.90
CA ALA A 152 5.64 -25.62 -13.99
C ALA A 152 4.50 -24.63 -14.31
N ALA A 153 3.91 -23.99 -13.29
CA ALA A 153 2.83 -23.02 -13.44
C ALA A 153 3.20 -21.78 -14.27
N CYS A 154 4.48 -21.41 -14.35
CA CYS A 154 4.95 -20.25 -15.10
C CYS A 154 6.09 -20.55 -16.08
N ASN A 155 6.60 -21.78 -16.13
CA ASN A 155 7.69 -22.13 -17.05
C ASN A 155 7.23 -22.06 -18.51
N GLY A 156 8.03 -21.39 -19.36
CA GLY A 156 7.74 -21.22 -20.78
C GLY A 156 6.50 -20.40 -21.10
N GLN A 157 5.86 -19.78 -20.10
CA GLN A 157 4.65 -19.01 -20.30
C GLN A 157 4.96 -17.64 -20.92
N PRO A 158 4.22 -17.19 -21.95
CA PRO A 158 4.53 -15.96 -22.70
C PRO A 158 4.31 -14.66 -21.92
N TRP A 159 3.69 -14.76 -20.75
CA TRP A 159 3.45 -13.64 -19.84
C TRP A 159 4.56 -13.49 -18.77
N VAL A 160 5.45 -14.49 -18.64
CA VAL A 160 6.67 -14.36 -17.85
C VAL A 160 7.71 -13.63 -18.68
N ARG A 161 7.95 -12.37 -18.33
CA ARG A 161 8.85 -11.46 -19.04
C ARG A 161 9.67 -10.66 -18.04
N PRO A 162 10.88 -10.20 -18.42
CA PRO A 162 11.63 -9.24 -17.63
C PRO A 162 10.77 -8.05 -17.20
N MET A 163 10.93 -7.63 -15.96
CA MET A 163 10.34 -6.43 -15.37
C MET A 163 11.03 -5.19 -15.93
N THR A 164 10.26 -4.12 -16.16
CA THR A 164 10.80 -2.78 -16.43
C THR A 164 10.68 -1.87 -15.20
N LEU A 165 11.44 -0.77 -15.17
CA LEU A 165 11.25 0.25 -14.13
C LEU A 165 9.84 0.84 -14.14
N ALA A 166 9.21 1.00 -15.31
CA ALA A 166 7.83 1.48 -15.38
C ALA A 166 6.88 0.51 -14.67
N GLU A 167 7.02 -0.80 -14.89
CA GLU A 167 6.20 -1.82 -14.24
C GLU A 167 6.42 -1.88 -12.72
N PHE A 168 7.66 -1.72 -12.25
CA PHE A 168 7.96 -1.60 -10.81
C PHE A 168 7.23 -0.39 -10.19
N ARG A 169 7.24 0.75 -10.87
CA ARG A 169 6.54 1.97 -10.42
C ARG A 169 5.02 1.78 -10.40
N ARG A 170 4.45 1.09 -11.39
CA ARG A 170 3.02 0.74 -11.41
C ARG A 170 2.64 -0.20 -10.27
N GLN A 171 3.49 -1.17 -9.92
CA GLN A 171 3.25 -2.02 -8.74
C GLN A 171 3.25 -1.20 -7.45
N SER A 172 4.22 -0.30 -7.31
CA SER A 172 4.31 0.61 -6.15
C SER A 172 3.08 1.49 -6.03
N GLU A 173 2.62 2.07 -7.15
CA GLU A 173 1.39 2.88 -7.20
C GLU A 173 0.17 2.06 -6.79
N LEU A 174 -0.01 0.87 -7.39
CA LEU A 174 -1.16 0.00 -7.09
C LEU A 174 -1.21 -0.39 -5.60
N THR A 175 -0.05 -0.63 -4.97
CA THR A 175 0.04 -0.88 -3.53
C THR A 175 -0.30 0.36 -2.70
N ALA A 176 0.10 1.56 -3.14
CA ALA A 176 -0.20 2.80 -2.43
C ALA A 176 -1.70 3.13 -2.46
N VAL A 177 -2.36 2.97 -3.61
CA VAL A 177 -3.78 3.32 -3.82
C VAL A 177 -4.77 2.21 -3.44
N GLN A 178 -4.29 1.10 -2.86
CA GLN A 178 -5.11 -0.09 -2.57
C GLN A 178 -6.27 0.12 -1.58
N ALA A 179 -6.22 1.21 -0.80
CA ALA A 179 -7.22 1.60 0.18
C ALA A 179 -8.05 2.81 -0.26
N ALA A 180 -7.99 3.16 -1.55
CA ALA A 180 -8.71 4.27 -2.14
C ALA A 180 -9.10 3.95 -3.60
N THR A 181 -8.41 4.51 -4.60
CA THR A 181 -8.83 4.41 -6.01
C THR A 181 -8.94 2.97 -6.49
N ALA A 182 -7.98 2.10 -6.16
CA ALA A 182 -8.01 0.71 -6.59
C ALA A 182 -9.10 -0.12 -5.89
N ALA A 183 -9.53 0.27 -4.68
CA ALA A 183 -10.67 -0.36 -4.02
C ALA A 183 -12.00 -0.04 -4.70
N LEU A 184 -12.07 1.07 -5.45
CA LEU A 184 -13.24 1.57 -6.17
C LEU A 184 -13.07 1.50 -7.70
N ALA A 185 -12.30 0.53 -8.19
CA ALA A 185 -12.05 0.35 -9.62
C ALA A 185 -13.34 0.17 -10.44
N ASP A 186 -14.29 -0.60 -9.92
CA ASP A 186 -15.64 -0.77 -10.47
C ASP A 186 -16.42 0.54 -10.51
N ALA A 187 -16.32 1.38 -9.47
CA ALA A 187 -16.97 2.70 -9.45
C ALA A 187 -16.39 3.66 -10.50
N VAL A 188 -15.06 3.62 -10.71
CA VAL A 188 -14.38 4.39 -11.77
C VAL A 188 -14.82 3.93 -13.15
N LEU A 189 -14.85 2.61 -13.39
CA LEU A 189 -15.23 2.05 -14.70
C LEU A 189 -16.73 2.15 -14.97
N GLY A 190 -17.56 2.19 -13.93
CA GLY A 190 -19.00 2.40 -14.04
C GLY A 190 -19.39 3.84 -14.38
N ALA A 191 -18.50 4.81 -14.19
CA ALA A 191 -18.79 6.22 -14.37
C ALA A 191 -18.98 6.59 -15.85
N LYS A 192 -20.23 6.87 -16.21
CA LYS A 192 -20.61 7.34 -17.55
C LYS A 192 -21.62 8.48 -17.40
N PRO A 193 -21.59 9.49 -18.29
CA PRO A 193 -22.61 10.52 -18.30
C PRO A 193 -24.00 9.89 -18.54
N PRO A 194 -25.06 10.48 -17.99
CA PRO A 194 -26.41 9.93 -18.08
C PRO A 194 -26.85 9.80 -19.55
N ALA A 195 -27.51 8.69 -19.85
CA ALA A 195 -28.31 8.58 -21.07
C ALA A 195 -29.60 9.43 -20.92
N PRO A 196 -30.18 9.95 -22.02
CA PRO A 196 -31.38 10.79 -21.98
C PRO A 196 -32.61 10.19 -21.25
N THR A 197 -32.63 8.87 -21.05
CA THR A 197 -33.73 8.10 -20.44
C THR A 197 -33.31 7.33 -19.18
N ALA A 198 -32.26 7.78 -18.48
CA ALA A 198 -31.80 7.10 -17.27
C ALA A 198 -32.90 7.03 -16.20
N ALA A 199 -33.09 5.84 -15.62
CA ALA A 199 -34.03 5.62 -14.53
C ALA A 199 -33.63 6.42 -13.28
N VAL A 200 -34.64 6.87 -12.52
CA VAL A 200 -34.44 7.55 -11.24
C VAL A 200 -33.70 6.61 -10.28
N ALA A 201 -32.61 7.08 -9.70
CA ALA A 201 -31.86 6.31 -8.71
C ALA A 201 -32.74 6.01 -7.49
N PRO A 202 -32.64 4.80 -6.91
CA PRO A 202 -33.34 4.49 -5.68
C PRO A 202 -32.90 5.44 -4.55
N PRO A 203 -33.80 5.72 -3.57
CA PRO A 203 -33.44 6.52 -2.41
C PRO A 203 -32.28 5.87 -1.64
N LEU A 204 -31.51 6.71 -0.93
CA LEU A 204 -30.34 6.26 -0.18
C LEU A 204 -30.74 5.31 0.95
N ASP A 205 -30.22 4.08 0.87
CA ASP A 205 -30.17 3.14 1.99
C ASP A 205 -28.75 3.15 2.58
N LEU A 206 -28.63 3.68 3.80
CA LEU A 206 -27.34 3.76 4.48
C LEU A 206 -26.76 2.39 4.85
N ALA A 207 -27.61 1.38 5.11
CA ALA A 207 -27.15 0.05 5.43
C ALA A 207 -26.54 -0.64 4.20
N ASP A 208 -27.19 -0.48 3.04
CA ASP A 208 -26.66 -1.00 1.77
C ASP A 208 -25.39 -0.27 1.34
N ALA A 209 -25.33 1.05 1.51
CA ALA A 209 -24.12 1.84 1.25
C ALA A 209 -22.95 1.38 2.14
N ALA A 210 -23.20 1.17 3.43
CA ALA A 210 -22.21 0.64 4.37
C ALA A 210 -21.72 -0.75 3.94
N GLN A 211 -22.65 -1.63 3.56
CA GLN A 211 -22.32 -2.97 3.10
C GLN A 211 -21.46 -2.96 1.83
N ALA A 212 -21.76 -2.09 0.86
CA ALA A 212 -20.93 -1.89 -0.32
C ALA A 212 -19.50 -1.45 0.05
N MET A 213 -19.35 -0.57 1.04
CA MET A 213 -18.03 -0.14 1.52
C MET A 213 -17.29 -1.24 2.28
N ARG A 214 -17.98 -2.15 2.97
CA ARG A 214 -17.38 -3.34 3.57
C ARG A 214 -16.84 -4.31 2.52
N GLU A 215 -17.63 -4.58 1.49
CA GLU A 215 -17.22 -5.41 0.35
C GLU A 215 -16.02 -4.82 -0.42
N ALA A 216 -15.94 -3.49 -0.49
CA ALA A 216 -14.79 -2.78 -1.04
C ALA A 216 -13.57 -2.75 -0.09
N GLY A 217 -13.72 -3.17 1.18
CA GLY A 217 -12.67 -3.10 2.20
C GLY A 217 -12.31 -1.67 2.63
N LEU A 218 -13.28 -0.76 2.55
CA LEU A 218 -13.19 0.67 2.90
C LEU A 218 -13.90 1.01 4.22
N LEU A 219 -14.81 0.13 4.66
CA LEU A 219 -15.45 0.13 5.98
C LEU A 219 -15.24 -1.25 6.62
N ASP A 220 -15.00 -1.33 7.92
CA ASP A 220 -14.87 -2.58 8.69
C ASP A 220 -14.05 -3.68 8.00
N SER A 221 -12.95 -3.29 7.33
CA SER A 221 -12.16 -4.22 6.52
C SER A 221 -11.88 -5.53 7.28
N PRO A 222 -12.11 -6.70 6.65
CA PRO A 222 -11.86 -8.00 7.27
C PRO A 222 -10.36 -8.23 7.52
N LEU A 223 -9.50 -7.49 6.81
CA LEU A 223 -8.08 -7.42 7.14
C LEU A 223 -7.91 -6.73 8.50
N GLY A 224 -7.16 -7.37 9.38
CA GLY A 224 -6.86 -6.86 10.70
C GLY A 224 -5.38 -6.96 10.99
N SER A 225 -4.97 -6.45 12.14
CA SER A 225 -3.67 -6.66 12.75
C SER A 225 -3.79 -6.36 14.23
N ASN A 226 -3.07 -7.10 15.06
CA ASN A 226 -2.74 -6.69 16.41
C ASN A 226 -1.29 -6.24 16.43
N ALA A 227 -1.01 -5.18 17.17
CA ALA A 227 0.34 -4.87 17.61
C ALA A 227 0.30 -4.34 19.03
N TRP A 228 1.15 -4.87 19.90
CA TRP A 228 1.30 -4.42 21.29
C TRP A 228 2.76 -4.10 21.54
N ALA A 229 3.02 -2.92 22.07
CA ALA A 229 4.35 -2.43 22.37
C ALA A 229 4.44 -2.13 23.87
N PHE A 230 5.31 -2.84 24.57
CA PHE A 230 5.54 -2.73 26.00
C PHE A 230 6.89 -2.07 26.26
N GLY A 231 6.88 -0.99 27.02
CA GLY A 231 8.08 -0.30 27.50
C GLY A 231 8.57 -0.84 28.84
N LYS A 232 9.60 -0.18 29.39
CA LYS A 232 10.34 -0.58 30.59
C LYS A 232 9.49 -0.69 31.86
N ASP A 233 8.39 0.04 31.97
CA ASP A 233 7.51 -0.03 33.15
C ASP A 233 6.62 -1.28 33.10
N SER A 234 6.54 -1.96 31.94
CA SER A 234 5.76 -3.19 31.74
C SER A 234 6.64 -4.45 31.62
N THR A 235 7.95 -4.30 31.36
CA THR A 235 8.85 -5.44 31.09
C THR A 235 9.82 -5.68 32.23
N ALA A 236 9.98 -6.95 32.64
CA ALA A 236 10.80 -7.32 33.80
C ALA A 236 12.29 -6.95 33.67
N ASN A 237 12.82 -6.85 32.44
CA ASN A 237 14.21 -6.53 32.17
C ASN A 237 14.42 -5.05 31.76
N GLY A 238 13.38 -4.23 31.76
CA GLY A 238 13.45 -2.82 31.36
C GLY A 238 13.68 -2.57 29.86
N SER A 239 13.74 -3.61 29.03
CA SER A 239 13.87 -3.48 27.57
C SER A 239 12.49 -3.46 26.90
N GLY A 240 12.40 -2.86 25.73
CA GLY A 240 11.16 -2.90 24.95
C GLY A 240 10.78 -4.31 24.50
N LEU A 241 9.49 -4.65 24.56
CA LEU A 241 8.93 -5.89 24.03
C LEU A 241 7.81 -5.58 23.03
N LEU A 242 7.91 -6.13 21.82
CA LEU A 242 6.92 -5.95 20.76
C LEU A 242 6.27 -7.28 20.37
N LEU A 243 4.94 -7.30 20.39
CA LEU A 243 4.14 -8.27 19.66
C LEU A 243 3.70 -7.63 18.34
N GLY A 244 4.21 -8.13 17.21
CA GLY A 244 3.70 -7.80 15.88
C GLY A 244 2.89 -8.96 15.31
N SER A 245 1.59 -8.76 15.06
CA SER A 245 0.68 -9.82 14.60
C SER A 245 -0.25 -9.31 13.49
N PRO A 246 0.28 -9.12 12.26
CA PRO A 246 -0.54 -8.67 11.14
C PRO A 246 -1.45 -9.80 10.63
N HIS A 247 -2.76 -9.56 10.52
CA HIS A 247 -3.74 -10.48 9.92
C HIS A 247 -4.00 -10.10 8.46
N PHE A 248 -3.09 -10.55 7.60
CA PHE A 248 -3.03 -10.17 6.19
C PHE A 248 -3.12 -11.43 5.29
N PRO A 249 -3.38 -11.31 3.98
CA PRO A 249 -3.63 -12.47 3.12
C PRO A 249 -2.53 -13.54 3.16
N TRP A 250 -2.93 -14.81 3.15
CA TRP A 250 -2.03 -15.96 3.15
C TRP A 250 -1.45 -16.30 1.78
N ALA A 251 -2.01 -15.74 0.72
CA ALA A 251 -1.65 -16.03 -0.66
C ALA A 251 -1.61 -14.74 -1.49
N GLY A 252 -0.98 -14.83 -2.67
CA GLY A 252 -0.82 -13.70 -3.58
C GLY A 252 0.21 -12.68 -3.08
N VAL A 253 0.36 -11.60 -3.84
CA VAL A 253 1.43 -10.61 -3.61
C VAL A 253 1.33 -9.82 -2.31
N ASN A 254 0.19 -9.91 -1.63
CA ASN A 254 0.00 -9.31 -0.31
C ASN A 254 0.57 -10.19 0.81
N ARG A 255 1.01 -11.43 0.53
CA ARG A 255 1.64 -12.30 1.54
C ARG A 255 3.00 -11.75 1.96
N PHE A 256 3.30 -11.84 3.24
CA PHE A 256 4.62 -11.52 3.79
C PHE A 256 5.71 -12.52 3.38
N TRP A 257 6.93 -12.03 3.21
CA TRP A 257 8.12 -12.85 3.00
C TRP A 257 9.24 -12.40 3.94
N GLN A 258 9.79 -13.34 4.72
CA GLN A 258 10.77 -13.05 5.76
C GLN A 258 12.17 -12.89 5.18
N ILE A 259 12.86 -11.84 5.61
CA ILE A 259 14.17 -11.41 5.10
C ILE A 259 15.03 -10.81 6.18
N HIS A 260 16.33 -10.89 5.96
CA HIS A 260 17.34 -10.10 6.64
C HIS A 260 18.19 -9.39 5.57
N LEU A 261 18.31 -8.07 5.67
CA LEU A 261 19.05 -7.21 4.77
C LEU A 261 20.21 -6.53 5.51
N THR A 262 21.41 -6.58 4.94
CA THR A 262 22.63 -6.00 5.52
C THR A 262 23.41 -5.19 4.50
N ILE A 263 23.71 -3.94 4.84
CA ILE A 263 24.77 -3.13 4.21
C ILE A 263 25.77 -2.83 5.32
N PRO A 264 26.98 -3.42 5.30
CA PRO A 264 27.94 -3.29 6.40
C PRO A 264 28.19 -1.84 6.81
N GLY A 265 28.04 -1.55 8.11
CA GLY A 265 28.21 -0.22 8.67
C GLY A 265 27.06 0.77 8.41
N ASN A 266 26.01 0.37 7.69
CA ASN A 266 24.92 1.27 7.30
C ASN A 266 23.51 0.74 7.61
N LEU A 267 23.22 -0.54 7.34
CA LEU A 267 21.91 -1.14 7.51
C LEU A 267 22.07 -2.58 7.98
N ASP A 268 21.31 -2.99 8.99
CA ASP A 268 21.23 -4.37 9.46
C ASP A 268 19.82 -4.54 10.04
N VAL A 269 18.94 -5.14 9.24
CA VAL A 269 17.50 -5.17 9.52
C VAL A 269 16.89 -6.49 9.10
N MET A 270 16.06 -7.05 9.98
CA MET A 270 15.37 -8.32 9.75
C MET A 270 13.87 -8.17 9.99
N GLY A 271 13.07 -8.87 9.21
CA GLY A 271 11.62 -8.81 9.33
C GLY A 271 10.95 -9.38 8.10
N VAL A 272 9.88 -8.74 7.66
CA VAL A 272 9.11 -9.15 6.48
C VAL A 272 8.97 -8.01 5.47
N GLY A 273 9.14 -8.34 4.19
CA GLY A 273 8.66 -7.54 3.07
C GLY A 273 7.28 -8.00 2.61
N ILE A 274 6.61 -7.19 1.79
CA ILE A 274 5.35 -7.55 1.11
C ILE A 274 5.56 -7.43 -0.39
N GLY A 275 5.20 -8.47 -1.15
CA GLY A 275 5.26 -8.41 -2.61
C GLY A 275 6.65 -8.04 -3.12
N SER A 276 6.70 -7.07 -4.03
CA SER A 276 7.94 -6.54 -4.63
C SER A 276 8.54 -5.35 -3.86
N PHE A 277 8.04 -5.03 -2.67
CA PHE A 277 8.57 -3.93 -1.86
C PHE A 277 10.04 -4.19 -1.50
N PRO A 278 10.99 -3.31 -1.90
CA PRO A 278 12.42 -3.57 -1.76
C PRO A 278 12.95 -3.14 -0.37
N GLY A 279 12.36 -3.69 0.69
CA GLY A 279 12.74 -3.38 2.07
C GLY A 279 11.97 -4.18 3.12
N VAL A 280 12.29 -3.92 4.39
CA VAL A 280 11.58 -4.49 5.55
C VAL A 280 10.43 -3.58 5.94
N ALA A 281 9.20 -4.06 5.81
CA ALA A 281 7.99 -3.30 6.16
C ALA A 281 7.65 -3.44 7.65
N ILE A 282 7.79 -4.64 8.22
CA ILE A 282 7.60 -4.95 9.66
C ILE A 282 8.84 -5.70 10.10
N GLY A 283 9.45 -5.35 11.22
CA GLY A 283 10.70 -5.99 11.60
C GLY A 283 11.38 -5.38 12.80
N PHE A 284 12.69 -5.59 12.86
CA PHE A 284 13.57 -5.11 13.91
C PHE A 284 14.99 -4.97 13.38
N ASN A 285 15.78 -4.16 14.07
CA ASN A 285 17.23 -4.17 14.01
C ASN A 285 17.77 -4.41 15.44
N LYS A 286 19.08 -4.23 15.65
CA LYS A 286 19.69 -4.36 16.99
C LYS A 286 19.15 -3.36 18.04
N ASP A 287 18.40 -2.36 17.60
CA ASP A 287 18.10 -1.16 18.35
C ASP A 287 16.61 -0.92 18.63
N VAL A 288 15.76 -1.23 17.64
CA VAL A 288 14.32 -1.02 17.64
C VAL A 288 13.60 -2.19 16.98
N ALA A 289 12.34 -2.41 17.36
CA ALA A 289 11.42 -3.30 16.67
C ALA A 289 10.12 -2.55 16.37
N TRP A 290 9.48 -2.82 15.24
CA TRP A 290 8.20 -2.21 14.87
C TRP A 290 7.26 -3.15 14.13
N SER A 291 5.97 -2.84 14.22
CA SER A 291 4.91 -3.49 13.48
C SER A 291 3.84 -2.50 13.03
N HIS A 292 2.94 -2.98 12.17
CA HIS A 292 1.92 -2.18 11.54
C HIS A 292 0.52 -2.78 11.72
N THR A 293 -0.45 -1.90 11.88
CA THR A 293 -1.87 -2.23 11.84
C THR A 293 -2.58 -1.32 10.85
N VAL A 294 -3.57 -1.82 10.11
CA VAL A 294 -4.40 -0.96 9.25
C VAL A 294 -4.99 0.18 10.07
N SER A 295 -4.80 1.41 9.59
CA SER A 295 -5.31 2.63 10.23
C SER A 295 -6.71 2.97 9.72
N THR A 296 -7.53 3.57 10.59
CA THR A 296 -8.86 4.12 10.28
C THR A 296 -8.82 5.38 9.44
N GLY A 297 -7.64 5.98 9.26
CA GLY A 297 -7.44 7.21 8.51
C GLY A 297 -8.00 7.11 7.10
N LYS A 298 -8.74 8.13 6.68
CA LYS A 298 -9.30 8.23 5.33
C LYS A 298 -8.17 8.47 4.34
N ARG A 299 -8.20 7.73 3.22
CA ARG A 299 -7.15 7.79 2.17
C ARG A 299 -7.59 8.56 0.94
N PHE A 300 -8.83 9.01 0.92
CA PHE A 300 -9.40 9.78 -0.16
C PHE A 300 -10.56 10.64 0.37
N THR A 301 -10.96 11.62 -0.44
CA THR A 301 -12.26 12.27 -0.34
C THR A 301 -12.97 12.12 -1.68
N LEU A 302 -14.30 12.08 -1.63
CA LEU A 302 -15.12 12.32 -2.82
C LEU A 302 -15.48 13.81 -2.88
N HIS A 303 -15.72 14.30 -4.09
CA HIS A 303 -16.15 15.67 -4.35
C HIS A 303 -17.45 15.63 -5.14
N GLU A 304 -18.54 16.13 -4.56
CA GLU A 304 -19.82 16.29 -5.22
C GLU A 304 -19.75 17.46 -6.21
N LEU A 305 -19.97 17.16 -7.49
CA LEU A 305 -19.86 18.11 -8.58
C LEU A 305 -21.24 18.63 -8.93
N THR A 306 -21.42 19.95 -8.95
CA THR A 306 -22.60 20.57 -9.57
C THR A 306 -22.36 20.65 -11.08
N LEU A 307 -23.18 19.97 -11.87
CA LEU A 307 -23.03 19.91 -13.33
C LEU A 307 -23.69 21.11 -14.01
N VAL A 308 -23.14 21.49 -15.17
CA VAL A 308 -23.70 22.56 -16.00
C VAL A 308 -24.99 22.07 -16.64
N ALA A 309 -26.07 22.85 -16.54
CA ALA A 309 -27.36 22.51 -17.15
C ALA A 309 -27.21 22.27 -18.67
N GLY A 310 -27.63 21.10 -19.13
CA GLY A 310 -27.51 20.69 -20.54
C GLY A 310 -26.13 20.16 -20.96
N ASP A 311 -25.12 20.21 -20.09
CA ASP A 311 -23.80 19.59 -20.33
C ASP A 311 -23.35 18.80 -19.09
N PRO A 312 -23.78 17.53 -18.93
CA PRO A 312 -23.44 16.71 -17.77
C PRO A 312 -21.96 16.29 -17.74
N THR A 313 -21.15 16.76 -18.69
CA THR A 313 -19.70 16.52 -18.75
C THR A 313 -18.89 17.78 -18.42
N SER A 314 -19.56 18.83 -17.96
CA SER A 314 -18.97 20.04 -17.38
C SER A 314 -19.51 20.25 -15.97
N TYR A 315 -18.66 20.73 -15.07
CA TYR A 315 -19.02 21.03 -13.69
C TYR A 315 -18.65 22.46 -13.32
N VAL A 316 -19.31 23.03 -12.31
CA VAL A 316 -19.09 24.40 -11.87
C VAL A 316 -18.14 24.42 -10.68
N VAL A 317 -17.20 25.36 -10.68
CA VAL A 317 -16.35 25.68 -9.53
C VAL A 317 -16.27 27.20 -9.38
N ASP A 318 -16.68 27.72 -8.22
CA ASP A 318 -16.76 29.16 -7.93
C ASP A 318 -17.50 29.93 -9.05
N GLY A 319 -18.59 29.35 -9.56
CA GLY A 319 -19.38 29.91 -10.66
C GLY A 319 -18.81 29.71 -12.06
N GLN A 320 -17.60 29.15 -12.20
CA GLN A 320 -16.96 28.93 -13.50
C GLN A 320 -17.17 27.50 -14.00
N PRO A 321 -17.61 27.29 -15.25
CA PRO A 321 -17.71 25.97 -15.84
C PRO A 321 -16.31 25.41 -16.15
N ILE A 322 -16.09 24.14 -15.80
CA ILE A 322 -14.88 23.37 -16.06
C ILE A 322 -15.27 22.09 -16.80
N LYS A 323 -14.66 21.86 -17.96
CA LYS A 323 -14.88 20.64 -18.74
C LYS A 323 -14.16 19.46 -18.10
N MET A 324 -14.83 18.32 -18.00
CA MET A 324 -14.18 17.06 -17.63
C MET A 324 -13.26 16.59 -18.76
N THR A 325 -12.20 15.85 -18.42
CA THR A 325 -11.34 15.21 -19.40
C THR A 325 -11.83 13.80 -19.67
N GLN A 326 -12.16 13.52 -20.93
CA GLN A 326 -12.44 12.16 -21.41
C GLN A 326 -11.20 11.52 -22.01
N ARG A 327 -11.04 10.22 -21.81
CA ARG A 327 -9.99 9.42 -22.45
C ARG A 327 -10.55 8.06 -22.85
N SER A 328 -10.28 7.63 -24.07
CA SER A 328 -10.54 6.26 -24.49
C SER A 328 -9.38 5.36 -24.04
N VAL A 329 -9.71 4.29 -23.34
CA VAL A 329 -8.78 3.22 -22.95
C VAL A 329 -9.20 1.93 -23.63
N SER A 330 -8.24 1.07 -23.94
CA SER A 330 -8.53 -0.22 -24.57
C SER A 330 -7.65 -1.34 -24.04
N VAL A 331 -8.20 -2.55 -24.10
CA VAL A 331 -7.54 -3.79 -23.65
C VAL A 331 -7.80 -4.92 -24.64
N GLN A 332 -6.93 -5.92 -24.63
CA GLN A 332 -7.07 -7.12 -25.46
C GLN A 332 -7.78 -8.22 -24.68
N LEU A 333 -8.90 -8.73 -25.21
CA LEU A 333 -9.67 -9.83 -24.64
C LEU A 333 -9.38 -11.12 -25.41
N ARG A 334 -9.04 -12.20 -24.69
CA ARG A 334 -8.93 -13.54 -25.27
C ARG A 334 -10.27 -14.26 -25.20
N ALA A 335 -10.78 -14.69 -26.36
CA ALA A 335 -11.95 -15.54 -26.46
C ALA A 335 -11.59 -17.02 -26.16
N ALA A 336 -12.62 -17.86 -25.98
CA ALA A 336 -12.44 -19.28 -25.66
C ALA A 336 -11.69 -20.07 -26.75
N ASP A 337 -11.83 -19.65 -28.01
CA ASP A 337 -11.12 -20.21 -29.18
C ASP A 337 -9.66 -19.70 -29.32
N GLY A 338 -9.23 -18.82 -28.42
CA GLY A 338 -7.89 -18.24 -28.40
C GLY A 338 -7.73 -16.97 -29.25
N THR A 339 -8.75 -16.51 -29.96
CA THR A 339 -8.71 -15.25 -30.72
C THR A 339 -8.66 -14.04 -29.78
N LEU A 340 -8.04 -12.95 -30.24
CA LEU A 340 -7.97 -11.69 -29.51
C LEU A 340 -8.90 -10.65 -30.14
N SER A 341 -9.67 -9.97 -29.31
CA SER A 341 -10.46 -8.79 -29.69
C SER A 341 -10.11 -7.58 -28.82
N THR A 342 -10.35 -6.38 -29.32
CA THR A 342 -10.11 -5.15 -28.55
C THR A 342 -11.40 -4.67 -27.90
N LYS A 343 -11.35 -4.46 -26.59
CA LYS A 343 -12.42 -3.78 -25.84
C LYS A 343 -11.97 -2.37 -25.56
N ALA A 344 -12.74 -1.38 -25.99
CA ALA A 344 -12.53 0.02 -25.67
C ALA A 344 -13.58 0.53 -24.67
N GLN A 345 -13.19 1.47 -23.82
CA GLN A 345 -14.06 2.16 -22.88
C GLN A 345 -13.60 3.62 -22.74
N THR A 346 -14.57 4.54 -22.66
CA THR A 346 -14.29 5.93 -22.28
C THR A 346 -14.30 6.06 -20.76
N VAL A 347 -13.28 6.70 -20.21
CA VAL A 347 -13.17 7.07 -18.80
C VAL A 347 -13.11 8.59 -18.66
N TRP A 348 -13.56 9.08 -17.52
CA TRP A 348 -13.72 10.50 -17.24
C TRP A 348 -12.94 10.91 -16.00
N SER A 349 -12.32 12.09 -16.06
CA SER A 349 -11.56 12.66 -14.96
C SER A 349 -11.83 14.15 -14.81
N THR A 350 -11.58 14.62 -13.60
CA THR A 350 -11.72 16.01 -13.18
C THR A 350 -10.40 16.50 -12.58
N ARG A 351 -10.38 17.73 -12.06
CA ARG A 351 -9.22 18.25 -11.33
C ARG A 351 -8.91 17.50 -10.02
N TRP A 352 -9.86 16.73 -9.48
CA TRP A 352 -9.67 15.95 -8.26
C TRP A 352 -9.21 14.52 -8.54
N GLY A 353 -9.54 13.97 -9.71
CA GLY A 353 -9.25 12.60 -10.10
C GLY A 353 -10.40 11.98 -10.91
N PRO A 354 -10.50 10.64 -10.99
CA PRO A 354 -11.51 9.97 -11.79
C PRO A 354 -12.92 10.29 -11.30
N VAL A 355 -13.87 10.36 -12.23
CA VAL A 355 -15.30 10.36 -11.90
C VAL A 355 -15.66 8.95 -11.41
N VAL A 356 -16.49 8.86 -10.37
CA VAL A 356 -16.93 7.60 -9.78
C VAL A 356 -18.45 7.54 -9.70
N VAL A 357 -19.01 6.34 -9.84
CA VAL A 357 -20.42 6.04 -9.61
C VAL A 357 -20.54 4.88 -8.63
N ILE A 358 -21.25 5.10 -7.52
CA ILE A 358 -21.51 4.10 -6.48
C ILE A 358 -23.03 4.07 -6.24
N PRO A 359 -23.80 3.32 -7.05
CA PRO A 359 -25.26 3.36 -7.03
C PRO A 359 -25.86 2.96 -5.67
N ARG A 360 -25.24 1.98 -4.98
CA ARG A 360 -25.62 1.52 -3.63
C ARG A 360 -25.44 2.59 -2.54
N ALA A 361 -24.66 3.63 -2.82
CA ALA A 361 -24.52 4.82 -1.96
C ALA A 361 -25.30 6.03 -2.51
N SER A 362 -26.18 5.82 -3.50
CA SER A 362 -26.88 6.86 -4.27
C SER A 362 -25.94 7.90 -4.92
N LEU A 363 -24.66 7.57 -5.07
CA LEU A 363 -23.67 8.42 -5.74
C LEU A 363 -23.69 8.13 -7.23
N ASN A 364 -24.67 8.69 -7.93
CA ASN A 364 -24.88 8.50 -9.36
C ASN A 364 -24.37 9.69 -10.18
N TRP A 365 -24.14 9.47 -11.47
CA TRP A 365 -23.93 10.54 -12.44
C TRP A 365 -25.27 10.89 -13.10
N THR A 366 -25.82 12.04 -12.75
CA THR A 366 -27.09 12.57 -13.26
C THR A 366 -26.86 13.75 -14.21
N ASP A 367 -27.93 14.42 -14.62
CA ASP A 367 -27.86 15.68 -15.36
C ASP A 367 -27.37 16.87 -14.51
N LYS A 368 -27.42 16.73 -13.18
CA LYS A 368 -27.13 17.80 -12.20
C LYS A 368 -25.94 17.51 -11.31
N THR A 369 -25.61 16.25 -11.09
CA THR A 369 -24.62 15.85 -10.08
C THR A 369 -23.74 14.72 -10.59
N ALA A 370 -22.44 14.80 -10.29
CA ALA A 370 -21.50 13.69 -10.42
C ALA A 370 -20.54 13.70 -9.22
N TYR A 371 -19.67 12.70 -9.10
CA TYR A 371 -18.72 12.59 -8.00
C TYR A 371 -17.33 12.30 -8.51
N ALA A 372 -16.32 13.00 -7.99
CA ALA A 372 -14.91 12.73 -8.30
C ALA A 372 -14.16 12.22 -7.07
N LEU A 373 -13.26 11.27 -7.26
CA LEU A 373 -12.41 10.72 -6.20
C LEU A 373 -11.04 11.40 -6.22
N LYS A 374 -10.60 11.91 -5.07
CA LYS A 374 -9.23 12.40 -4.86
C LYS A 374 -8.49 11.50 -3.89
N ASP A 375 -7.47 10.81 -4.40
CA ASP A 375 -6.66 9.85 -3.64
C ASP A 375 -5.43 10.53 -3.04
N ALA A 376 -5.22 10.35 -1.73
CA ALA A 376 -4.11 10.95 -1.00
C ALA A 376 -2.78 10.24 -1.27
N ASN A 377 -2.84 8.98 -1.71
CA ASN A 377 -1.67 8.15 -2.02
C ASN A 377 -1.24 8.21 -3.48
N LEU A 378 -1.96 8.91 -4.35
CA LEU A 378 -1.62 9.04 -5.77
C LEU A 378 -0.19 9.57 -5.94
N GLY A 379 0.69 8.80 -6.57
CA GLY A 379 2.11 9.15 -6.76
C GLY A 379 2.94 9.15 -5.47
N ASN A 380 2.52 8.47 -4.40
CA ASN A 380 3.32 8.33 -3.19
C ASN A 380 4.50 7.37 -3.39
N VAL A 381 5.72 7.94 -3.43
CA VAL A 381 6.99 7.21 -3.60
C VAL A 381 7.84 7.15 -2.32
N ARG A 382 7.32 7.61 -1.18
CA ARG A 382 8.11 7.90 0.04
C ARG A 382 8.16 6.73 1.04
N ALA A 383 7.38 5.68 0.81
CA ALA A 383 7.31 4.52 1.71
C ALA A 383 8.68 3.82 1.87
N THR A 384 9.47 3.75 0.80
CA THR A 384 10.81 3.14 0.82
C THR A 384 11.78 3.92 1.71
N ASP A 385 11.81 5.25 1.61
CA ASP A 385 12.63 6.09 2.49
C ASP A 385 12.23 5.95 3.97
N THR A 386 10.92 5.78 4.23
CA THR A 386 10.39 5.53 5.58
C THR A 386 10.91 4.21 6.14
N ALA A 387 10.84 3.13 5.36
CA ALA A 387 11.33 1.81 5.76
C ALA A 387 12.85 1.77 5.97
N LEU A 388 13.62 2.48 5.13
CA LEU A 388 15.06 2.64 5.32
C LEU A 388 15.36 3.41 6.62
N GLY A 389 14.61 4.47 6.90
CA GLY A 389 14.70 5.20 8.16
C GLY A 389 14.42 4.30 9.37
N PHE A 390 13.42 3.42 9.29
CA PHE A 390 13.13 2.45 10.35
C PHE A 390 14.27 1.44 10.54
N GLY A 391 14.76 0.85 9.45
CA GLY A 391 15.87 -0.11 9.49
C GLY A 391 17.17 0.47 10.05
N ARG A 392 17.34 1.80 10.02
CA ARG A 392 18.52 2.51 10.56
C ARG A 392 18.29 3.14 11.94
N ALA A 393 17.05 3.20 12.40
CA ALA A 393 16.71 3.90 13.62
C ALA A 393 17.35 3.23 14.85
N ARG A 394 17.84 4.06 15.77
CA ARG A 394 18.52 3.63 17.00
C ARG A 394 17.70 3.85 18.27
N SER A 395 16.50 4.40 18.13
CA SER A 395 15.52 4.62 19.20
C SER A 395 14.13 4.79 18.59
N VAL A 396 13.06 4.67 19.40
CA VAL A 396 11.71 4.98 18.90
C VAL A 396 11.57 6.44 18.46
N HIS A 397 12.40 7.36 18.97
CA HIS A 397 12.41 8.76 18.56
C HIS A 397 13.00 8.93 17.15
N GLU A 398 14.09 8.25 16.83
CA GLU A 398 14.63 8.23 15.45
C GLU A 398 13.64 7.55 14.49
N LEU A 399 12.96 6.48 14.92
CA LEU A 399 11.92 5.82 14.14
C LEU A 399 10.72 6.75 13.89
N ARG A 400 10.28 7.48 14.92
CA ARG A 400 9.24 8.50 14.80
C ARG A 400 9.64 9.59 13.80
N ASP A 401 10.88 10.06 13.88
CA ASP A 401 11.39 11.12 13.03
C ASP A 401 11.51 10.68 11.55
N ALA A 402 11.75 9.40 11.29
CA ALA A 402 11.72 8.84 9.93
C ALA A 402 10.34 8.96 9.24
N MET A 403 9.25 9.10 10.01
CA MET A 403 7.90 9.27 9.47
C MET A 403 7.57 10.72 9.05
N LYS A 404 8.47 11.70 9.27
CA LYS A 404 8.25 13.12 8.90
C LYS A 404 7.96 13.33 7.41
N ASN A 405 8.39 12.40 6.55
CA ASN A 405 8.11 12.42 5.11
C ASN A 405 6.66 11.99 4.76
N ILE A 406 5.86 11.52 5.73
CA ILE A 406 4.48 11.04 5.53
C ILE A 406 4.45 9.98 4.39
N GLY A 407 5.35 9.00 4.46
CA GLY A 407 5.48 7.97 3.43
C GLY A 407 4.58 6.75 3.64
N THR A 408 4.20 6.46 4.89
CA THR A 408 3.35 5.32 5.25
C THR A 408 1.94 5.47 4.69
N PRO A 409 1.46 4.59 3.80
CA PRO A 409 0.28 4.88 3.00
C PRO A 409 -1.04 4.67 3.74
N TRP A 410 -1.16 3.66 4.61
CA TRP A 410 -2.45 3.26 5.20
C TRP A 410 -2.39 2.53 6.55
N VAL A 411 -1.26 2.57 7.26
CA VAL A 411 -1.07 1.83 8.52
C VAL A 411 -0.66 2.73 9.69
N ASN A 412 -1.10 2.36 10.90
CA ASN A 412 -0.44 2.75 12.14
C ASN A 412 0.92 2.08 12.24
N THR A 413 1.80 2.65 13.05
CA THR A 413 3.11 2.10 13.42
C THR A 413 3.19 1.98 14.94
N LEU A 414 3.54 0.79 15.42
CA LEU A 414 3.88 0.58 16.81
C LEU A 414 5.32 0.11 16.89
N ALA A 415 6.08 0.65 17.82
CA ALA A 415 7.49 0.31 17.96
C ALA A 415 7.92 0.26 19.42
N VAL A 416 9.01 -0.45 19.67
CA VAL A 416 9.75 -0.40 20.93
C VAL A 416 11.24 -0.24 20.66
N ASP A 417 11.99 0.27 21.64
CA ASP A 417 13.45 0.30 21.59
C ASP A 417 14.09 -0.44 22.77
N ARG A 418 15.40 -0.71 22.65
CA ARG A 418 16.15 -1.40 23.70
C ARG A 418 16.27 -0.60 25.01
N GLN A 419 15.91 0.68 25.02
CA GLN A 419 15.84 1.51 26.23
C GLN A 419 14.47 1.41 26.93
N GLY A 420 13.54 0.63 26.36
CA GLY A 420 12.23 0.40 26.93
C GLY A 420 11.25 1.56 26.71
N ASN A 421 11.38 2.29 25.61
CA ASN A 421 10.32 3.18 25.16
C ASN A 421 9.39 2.43 24.19
N ALA A 422 8.09 2.71 24.28
CA ALA A 422 7.06 2.21 23.38
C ALA A 422 6.42 3.37 22.61
N LEU A 423 6.26 3.22 21.30
CA LEU A 423 5.70 4.21 20.39
C LEU A 423 4.40 3.69 19.79
N TYR A 424 3.38 4.55 19.78
CA TYR A 424 2.24 4.47 18.86
C TYR A 424 2.28 5.69 17.95
N ALA A 425 2.04 5.49 16.66
CA ALA A 425 1.94 6.57 15.68
C ALA A 425 0.99 6.20 14.54
N ASP A 426 0.00 7.04 14.26
CA ASP A 426 -0.71 7.01 12.97
C ASP A 426 -0.19 8.11 12.05
N VAL A 427 1.12 8.17 11.84
CA VAL A 427 1.71 9.08 10.84
C VAL A 427 1.61 8.41 9.47
N SER A 428 0.41 8.47 8.90
CA SER A 428 0.08 7.90 7.61
C SER A 428 -0.50 8.96 6.66
N VAL A 429 -0.64 8.63 5.38
CA VAL A 429 -1.16 9.53 4.35
C VAL A 429 -2.66 9.79 4.54
N VAL A 430 -3.02 10.96 5.08
CA VAL A 430 -4.41 11.37 5.33
C VAL A 430 -4.65 12.78 4.78
N PRO A 431 -5.75 13.03 4.03
CA PRO A 431 -6.15 14.36 3.57
C PRO A 431 -6.27 15.39 4.71
N ASP A 432 -5.74 16.59 4.50
CA ASP A 432 -5.86 17.67 5.46
C ASP A 432 -7.21 18.39 5.36
N VAL A 433 -8.20 17.82 6.04
CA VAL A 433 -9.55 18.38 6.20
C VAL A 433 -9.87 18.36 7.69
N ASP A 434 -10.24 19.49 8.30
CA ASP A 434 -10.66 19.53 9.70
C ASP A 434 -12.19 19.44 9.86
N ALA A 435 -12.64 19.32 11.11
CA ALA A 435 -14.06 19.24 11.44
C ALA A 435 -14.85 20.47 10.97
N GLU A 436 -14.26 21.67 11.03
CA GLU A 436 -14.93 22.89 10.60
C GLU A 436 -15.04 22.97 9.07
N GLN A 437 -14.04 22.49 8.34
CA GLN A 437 -14.09 22.35 6.89
C GLN A 437 -15.12 21.30 6.48
N LEU A 438 -15.23 20.16 7.16
CA LEU A 438 -16.29 19.16 6.88
C LEU A 438 -17.69 19.77 6.99
N LYS A 439 -17.92 20.65 7.97
CA LYS A 439 -19.21 21.38 8.11
C LYS A 439 -19.42 22.40 7.00
N ARG A 440 -18.43 23.27 6.76
CA ARG A 440 -18.53 24.35 5.74
C ARG A 440 -18.62 23.82 4.31
N CYS A 441 -18.05 22.63 4.07
CA CYS A 441 -17.98 21.95 2.78
C CYS A 441 -18.89 20.73 2.71
N ALA A 442 -19.93 20.68 3.54
CA ALA A 442 -20.93 19.62 3.48
C ALA A 442 -21.58 19.63 2.08
N PRO A 443 -21.69 18.46 1.42
CA PRO A 443 -22.34 18.32 0.12
C PRO A 443 -23.87 18.33 0.28
N GLY A 444 -24.60 18.01 -0.78
CA GLY A 444 -26.03 17.73 -0.73
C GLY A 444 -26.39 16.70 0.35
N LYS A 445 -27.60 16.84 0.92
CA LYS A 445 -28.07 16.05 2.08
C LYS A 445 -27.85 14.53 1.95
N PRO A 446 -28.13 13.87 0.80
CA PRO A 446 -27.90 12.43 0.65
C PRO A 446 -26.42 12.07 0.81
N ALA A 447 -25.53 12.79 0.11
CA ALA A 447 -24.09 12.54 0.18
C ALA A 447 -23.51 12.85 1.57
N ALA A 448 -24.03 13.88 2.25
CA ALA A 448 -23.60 14.26 3.59
C ALA A 448 -23.87 13.15 4.64
N ALA A 449 -24.97 12.40 4.47
CA ALA A 449 -25.34 11.31 5.37
C ALA A 449 -24.37 10.11 5.30
N LEU A 450 -23.63 9.95 4.20
CA LEU A 450 -22.72 8.82 4.00
C LEU A 450 -21.51 8.82 4.93
N LEU A 451 -21.11 9.97 5.48
CA LEU A 451 -20.02 10.03 6.44
C LEU A 451 -20.36 9.22 7.70
N ALA A 452 -21.53 9.45 8.27
CA ALA A 452 -21.98 8.75 9.47
C ALA A 452 -22.42 7.30 9.17
N GLY A 453 -23.09 7.07 8.04
CA GLY A 453 -23.66 5.76 7.73
C GLY A 453 -22.71 4.76 7.06
N ALA A 454 -21.79 5.24 6.21
CA ALA A 454 -20.92 4.40 5.38
C ALA A 454 -19.43 4.77 5.45
N GLY A 455 -19.06 5.76 6.28
CA GLY A 455 -17.68 6.22 6.43
C GLY A 455 -17.11 6.93 5.20
N LEU A 456 -17.94 7.35 4.24
CA LEU A 456 -17.50 8.07 3.05
C LEU A 456 -17.49 9.58 3.30
N VAL A 457 -16.33 10.19 3.10
CA VAL A 457 -16.18 11.65 3.18
C VAL A 457 -16.43 12.22 1.80
N VAL A 458 -17.56 12.92 1.65
CA VAL A 458 -17.90 13.68 0.44
C VAL A 458 -17.84 15.17 0.77
N LEU A 459 -17.16 15.95 -0.07
CA LEU A 459 -17.02 17.40 0.04
C LEU A 459 -17.76 18.09 -1.11
N ASP A 460 -18.21 19.31 -0.88
CA ASP A 460 -18.74 20.18 -1.94
C ASP A 460 -17.63 20.53 -2.96
N GLY A 461 -17.72 19.96 -4.16
CA GLY A 461 -16.78 20.20 -5.26
C GLY A 461 -17.02 21.52 -5.99
N SER A 462 -18.13 22.23 -5.73
CA SER A 462 -18.41 23.50 -6.40
C SER A 462 -17.61 24.68 -5.86
N LYS A 463 -16.86 24.49 -4.77
CA LYS A 463 -16.11 25.54 -4.07
C LYS A 463 -14.63 25.22 -4.02
N ARG A 464 -13.75 26.10 -4.53
CA ARG A 464 -12.29 25.90 -4.36
C ARG A 464 -11.86 25.91 -2.91
N ALA A 465 -12.57 26.66 -2.06
CA ALA A 465 -12.33 26.69 -0.62
C ALA A 465 -12.52 25.32 0.07
N CYS A 466 -13.09 24.33 -0.62
CA CYS A 466 -13.28 22.97 -0.15
C CYS A 466 -12.18 22.00 -0.62
N ASP A 467 -11.15 22.48 -1.33
CA ASP A 467 -9.94 21.71 -1.55
C ASP A 467 -9.22 21.41 -0.22
N TRP A 468 -8.46 20.31 -0.19
CA TRP A 468 -7.64 19.97 0.98
C TRP A 468 -6.70 21.11 1.34
N ARG A 469 -6.55 21.38 2.64
CA ARG A 469 -5.70 22.45 3.12
C ARG A 469 -4.26 22.21 2.71
N ARG A 470 -3.57 23.29 2.40
CA ARG A 470 -2.14 23.29 2.11
C ARG A 470 -1.41 23.94 3.27
N ASP A 471 -1.18 23.15 4.31
CA ASP A 471 -0.40 23.57 5.47
C ASP A 471 1.10 23.54 5.12
N PRO A 472 1.85 24.65 5.26
CA PRO A 472 3.28 24.69 4.97
C PRO A 472 4.13 23.80 5.90
N ALA A 473 3.59 23.38 7.05
CA ALA A 473 4.25 22.42 7.93
C ALA A 473 4.14 20.97 7.43
N SER A 474 3.34 20.71 6.39
CA SER A 474 3.20 19.39 5.81
C SER A 474 4.28 19.14 4.76
N ALA A 475 4.94 17.98 4.85
CA ALA A 475 5.91 17.54 3.84
C ALA A 475 5.27 17.30 2.47
N VAL A 476 3.94 17.17 2.42
CA VAL A 476 3.17 16.91 1.19
C VAL A 476 1.93 17.81 1.18
N PRO A 477 1.83 18.76 0.24
CA PRO A 477 0.67 19.65 0.16
C PRO A 477 -0.65 18.88 0.09
N GLY A 478 -1.61 19.24 0.93
CA GLY A 478 -2.91 18.57 1.00
C GLY A 478 -3.01 17.44 2.03
N LEU A 479 -1.90 17.03 2.66
CA LEU A 479 -1.91 16.01 3.72
C LEU A 479 -1.74 16.63 5.10
N ILE A 480 -2.31 16.00 6.13
CA ILE A 480 -2.17 16.45 7.52
C ILE A 480 -0.68 16.45 7.88
N PRO A 481 -0.12 17.56 8.41
CA PRO A 481 1.28 17.64 8.76
C PRO A 481 1.62 16.70 9.91
N PHE A 482 2.87 16.23 9.92
CA PHE A 482 3.42 15.31 10.94
C PHE A 482 3.03 15.67 12.38
N GLY A 483 3.15 16.94 12.76
CA GLY A 483 2.86 17.40 14.13
C GLY A 483 1.37 17.38 14.53
N ARG A 484 0.45 17.19 13.59
CA ARG A 484 -1.00 17.06 13.84
C ARG A 484 -1.52 15.61 13.73
N MET A 485 -0.62 14.64 13.56
CA MET A 485 -0.96 13.22 13.57
C MET A 485 -0.85 12.65 15.00
N PRO A 486 -1.69 11.68 15.38
CA PRO A 486 -1.67 11.12 16.72
C PRO A 486 -0.42 10.25 16.91
N MET A 487 0.41 10.64 17.88
CA MET A 487 1.61 9.93 18.27
C MET A 487 1.76 9.96 19.79
N ALA A 488 2.25 8.87 20.37
CA ALA A 488 2.57 8.78 21.79
C ALA A 488 3.84 7.95 21.97
N VAL A 489 4.80 8.49 22.70
CA VAL A 489 5.94 7.72 23.24
C VAL A 489 5.69 7.56 24.73
N ARG A 490 5.70 6.31 25.19
CA ARG A 490 5.40 5.94 26.58
C ARG A 490 6.41 4.93 27.10
N THR A 491 6.44 4.74 28.42
CA THR A 491 7.30 3.78 29.09
C THR A 491 6.53 2.58 29.64
N ASP A 492 5.20 2.64 29.71
CA ASP A 492 4.29 1.54 30.04
C ASP A 492 3.96 0.70 28.81
N TRP A 493 2.88 0.99 28.07
CA TRP A 493 2.48 0.22 26.90
C TRP A 493 1.61 1.04 25.94
N VAL A 494 1.58 0.60 24.69
CA VAL A 494 0.60 1.04 23.67
C VAL A 494 0.16 -0.15 22.83
N GLN A 495 -1.07 -0.09 22.32
CA GLN A 495 -1.64 -1.17 21.51
C GLN A 495 -2.40 -0.63 20.30
N ASN A 496 -2.59 -1.45 19.28
CA ASN A 496 -3.63 -1.19 18.31
C ASN A 496 -4.22 -2.49 17.76
N SER A 497 -5.54 -2.47 17.59
CA SER A 497 -6.33 -3.56 17.03
C SER A 497 -7.31 -3.05 15.95
N ASN A 498 -6.86 -2.10 15.13
CA ASN A 498 -7.56 -1.46 14.00
C ASN A 498 -8.79 -0.59 14.33
N ASP A 499 -9.13 -0.40 15.60
CA ASP A 499 -9.86 0.80 15.99
C ASP A 499 -8.90 2.01 16.00
N SER A 500 -9.48 3.20 16.11
CA SER A 500 -8.74 4.46 16.01
C SER A 500 -7.73 4.68 17.15
N PHE A 501 -6.89 5.70 16.98
CA PHE A 501 -5.81 6.11 17.89
C PHE A 501 -6.26 6.35 19.33
N PHE A 502 -7.53 6.70 19.55
CA PHE A 502 -8.12 6.91 20.89
C PHE A 502 -7.93 5.71 21.83
N HIS A 503 -7.83 4.50 21.28
CA HIS A 503 -7.77 3.26 22.06
C HIS A 503 -6.36 2.68 22.15
N SER A 504 -5.34 3.50 21.88
CA SER A 504 -3.94 3.08 21.94
C SER A 504 -3.43 2.86 23.36
N ASN A 505 -3.89 3.64 24.33
CA ASN A 505 -3.70 3.43 25.77
C ASN A 505 -4.76 4.28 26.54
N PRO A 506 -5.49 3.74 27.53
CA PRO A 506 -6.53 4.46 28.27
C PRO A 506 -6.07 5.69 29.06
N ALA A 507 -4.78 5.82 29.36
CA ALA A 507 -4.17 6.99 29.98
C ALA A 507 -3.61 7.99 28.95
N GLN A 508 -3.59 7.65 27.66
CA GLN A 508 -3.21 8.57 26.60
C GLN A 508 -4.42 9.43 26.18
N ARG A 509 -4.21 10.73 26.04
CA ARG A 509 -5.18 11.67 25.47
C ARG A 509 -4.57 12.28 24.21
N PHE A 510 -5.38 12.43 23.18
CA PHE A 510 -5.02 13.12 21.96
C PHE A 510 -5.99 14.29 21.78
N GLY A 511 -5.46 15.50 21.67
CA GLY A 511 -6.25 16.71 21.42
C GLY A 511 -6.21 17.09 19.94
N ASP A 512 -7.31 17.68 19.45
CA ASP A 512 -7.39 18.38 18.15
C ASP A 512 -6.96 17.57 16.92
N ILE A 513 -7.08 16.24 16.97
CA ILE A 513 -6.84 15.37 15.82
C ILE A 513 -8.03 15.45 14.87
N SER A 514 -7.74 15.57 13.57
CA SER A 514 -8.79 15.62 12.54
C SER A 514 -9.65 14.35 12.56
N PRO A 515 -10.98 14.48 12.38
CA PRO A 515 -11.88 13.32 12.19
C PRO A 515 -11.54 12.49 10.94
N MET A 516 -10.68 12.99 10.04
CA MET A 516 -10.16 12.23 8.91
C MET A 516 -9.20 11.12 9.34
N VAL A 517 -8.59 11.19 10.52
CA VAL A 517 -7.68 10.14 11.04
C VAL A 517 -8.47 9.01 11.70
N GLY A 518 -9.59 9.36 12.35
CA GLY A 518 -10.53 8.41 12.92
C GLY A 518 -11.33 9.03 14.06
N ASP A 519 -12.22 8.25 14.65
CA ASP A 519 -13.13 8.69 15.70
C ASP A 519 -12.98 7.87 16.98
N ALA A 520 -13.66 8.31 18.04
CA ALA A 520 -13.53 7.71 19.37
C ALA A 520 -14.33 6.40 19.53
N ARG A 521 -15.04 5.90 18.50
CA ARG A 521 -15.83 4.68 18.65
C ARG A 521 -14.91 3.47 18.84
N VAL A 522 -15.34 2.54 19.70
CA VAL A 522 -14.75 1.19 19.81
C VAL A 522 -15.76 0.24 19.20
N GLU A 523 -15.51 -0.22 17.98
CA GLU A 523 -16.46 -1.08 17.28
C GLU A 523 -16.02 -2.54 17.34
N ARG A 524 -14.70 -2.80 17.45
CA ARG A 524 -14.15 -4.15 17.28
C ARG A 524 -14.01 -4.87 18.63
N PRO A 525 -14.60 -6.07 18.78
CA PRO A 525 -14.38 -6.91 19.97
C PRO A 525 -12.89 -7.18 20.25
N ARG A 526 -12.06 -7.27 19.21
CA ARG A 526 -10.62 -7.47 19.32
C ARG A 526 -9.87 -6.32 20.00
N THR A 527 -10.31 -5.08 19.81
CA THR A 527 -9.77 -3.93 20.55
C THR A 527 -10.14 -4.02 22.01
N ARG A 528 -11.40 -4.38 22.32
CA ARG A 528 -11.84 -4.57 23.71
C ARG A 528 -11.08 -5.70 24.40
N ALA A 529 -10.84 -6.81 23.70
CA ALA A 529 -10.03 -7.91 24.20
C ALA A 529 -8.59 -7.45 24.48
N GLY A 530 -7.94 -6.77 23.54
CA GLY A 530 -6.60 -6.21 23.75
C GLY A 530 -6.53 -5.26 24.95
N LEU A 531 -7.51 -4.36 25.12
CA LEU A 531 -7.58 -3.47 26.28
C LEU A 531 -7.86 -4.19 27.62
N THR A 532 -8.33 -5.44 27.58
CA THR A 532 -8.58 -6.26 28.78
C THR A 532 -7.40 -7.17 29.11
N GLU A 533 -6.68 -7.65 28.08
CA GLU A 533 -5.56 -8.59 28.19
C GLU A 533 -4.23 -7.89 28.51
N ILE A 534 -4.11 -6.61 28.15
CA ILE A 534 -2.91 -5.81 28.41
C ILE A 534 -2.99 -5.20 29.82
N PRO A 535 -1.89 -5.19 30.60
CA PRO A 535 -1.86 -4.80 32.03
C PRO A 535 -2.45 -3.44 32.39
#